data_AF-A0A832LUA6-F1
#
_entry.id   AF-A0A832LUA6-F1
#
_cell.length_a   1.000
_cell.length_b   1.000
_cell.length_c   1.000
_cell.angle_alpha   90.00
_cell.angle_beta   90.00
_cell.angle_gamma   90.00
#
_symmetry.space_group_name_H-M   'P 1'
#
loop_
_entity.id
_entity.type
_entity.pdbx_description
1 polymer ?
#
loop_
_entity_poly.entity_id
_entity_poly.type
_entity_poly.pdbx_seq_one_letter_code
_entity_poly.pdbx_strand_id
1 'polypeptide(L)'
;MRRNGFTLIELLVVIAIIAILAAILFPVFAQAREKARQTQCASNARQVGLATNMYLQDYDETFPIGYLNAFSTLGREIIWH
;
A
#
# COMPACT_ATOMS: atom_id res chain seq x y z
N MET A 1 -38.79 -17.00 38.39
CA MET A 1 -37.97 -17.17 37.17
C MET A 1 -36.53 -17.34 37.59
N ARG A 2 -35.95 -18.55 37.48
CA ARG A 2 -34.54 -18.78 37.84
C ARG A 2 -33.67 -18.06 36.80
N ARG A 3 -33.01 -16.98 37.23
CA ARG A 3 -31.92 -16.39 36.46
C ARG A 3 -30.73 -17.34 36.59
N ASN A 4 -30.43 -18.09 35.54
CA ASN A 4 -29.17 -18.82 35.45
C ASN A 4 -28.06 -17.77 35.32
N GLY A 5 -27.36 -17.49 36.41
CA GLY A 5 -26.20 -16.62 36.40
C GLY A 5 -25.06 -17.32 35.67
N PHE A 6 -24.44 -16.62 34.72
CA PHE A 6 -23.22 -17.08 34.08
C PHE A 6 -22.15 -17.30 35.14
N THR A 7 -21.49 -18.45 35.13
CA THR A 7 -20.44 -18.73 36.11
C THR A 7 -19.21 -17.89 35.76
N LEU A 8 -18.51 -17.33 36.77
CA LEU A 8 -17.30 -16.53 36.56
C LEU A 8 -16.25 -17.26 35.70
N ILE A 9 -16.21 -18.59 35.79
CA ILE A 9 -15.31 -19.44 35.02
C ILE A 9 -15.62 -19.44 33.51
N GLU A 10 -16.88 -19.41 33.11
CA GLU A 10 -17.27 -19.34 31.70
C GLU A 10 -16.86 -18.00 31.07
N LEU A 11 -16.95 -16.89 31.81
CA LEU A 11 -16.45 -15.60 31.32
C LEU A 11 -14.92 -15.56 31.26
N LEU A 12 -14.26 -16.15 32.25
CA LEU A 12 -12.79 -16.15 32.34
C LEU A 12 -12.14 -16.96 31.21
N VAL A 13 -12.70 -18.12 30.86
CA VAL A 13 -12.14 -18.93 29.76
C VAL A 13 -12.27 -18.23 28.41
N VAL A 14 -13.36 -17.49 28.19
CA VAL A 14 -13.59 -16.77 26.93
C VAL A 14 -12.58 -15.65 26.73
N ILE A 15 -12.35 -14.81 27.75
CA ILE A 15 -11.35 -13.74 27.63
C ILE A 15 -9.93 -14.29 27.46
N ALA A 16 -9.62 -15.45 28.07
CA ALA A 16 -8.33 -16.10 27.93
C ALA A 16 -8.10 -16.56 26.47
N ILE A 17 -9.11 -17.17 25.84
CA ILE A 17 -9.03 -17.59 24.44
C ILE A 17 -8.90 -16.36 23.52
N ILE A 18 -9.70 -15.30 23.74
CA ILE A 18 -9.61 -14.06 22.94
C ILE A 18 -8.22 -13.42 23.06
N ALA A 19 -7.64 -13.39 24.26
CA ALA A 19 -6.30 -12.83 24.48
C ALA A 19 -5.22 -13.57 23.68
N ILE A 20 -5.28 -14.91 23.66
CA ILE A 20 -4.34 -15.75 22.89
C ILE A 20 -4.50 -15.48 21.38
N LEU A 21 -5.74 -15.45 20.88
CA LEU A 21 -6.01 -15.17 19.47
C LEU A 21 -5.55 -13.77 19.07
N ALA A 22 -5.85 -12.75 19.88
CA ALA A 22 -5.45 -11.37 19.62
C ALA A 22 -3.92 -11.19 19.63
N ALA A 23 -3.21 -11.88 20.52
CA ALA A 23 -1.75 -11.86 20.60
C ALA A 23 -1.07 -12.37 19.32
N ILE A 24 -1.68 -13.34 18.63
CA ILE A 24 -1.18 -13.85 17.34
C ILE A 24 -1.66 -12.97 16.18
N LEU A 25 -2.90 -12.49 16.23
CA LEU A 25 -3.52 -11.75 15.15
C LEU A 25 -2.89 -10.36 14.96
N PHE A 26 -2.57 -9.64 16.05
CA PHE A 26 -2.00 -8.30 16.00
C PHE A 26 -0.67 -8.21 15.22
N PRO A 27 0.37 -9.03 15.52
CA PRO A 27 1.63 -8.97 14.78
C PRO A 27 1.49 -9.42 13.33
N VAL A 28 0.63 -10.40 13.05
CA VAL A 28 0.39 -10.89 11.67
C VAL A 28 -0.36 -9.84 10.84
N PHE A 29 -1.34 -9.16 11.43
CA PHE A 29 -2.11 -8.12 10.75
C PHE A 29 -1.25 -6.93 10.32
N ALA A 30 -0.32 -6.49 11.17
CA ALA A 30 0.62 -5.42 10.84
C ALA A 30 1.51 -5.78 9.63
N GLN A 31 2.05 -7.00 9.61
CA GLN A 31 2.84 -7.51 8.50
C GLN A 31 2.02 -7.64 7.21
N ALA A 32 0.80 -8.18 7.31
CA ALA A 32 -0.10 -8.32 6.17
C ALA A 32 -0.45 -6.97 5.53
N ARG A 33 -0.71 -5.95 6.34
CA ARG A 33 -0.98 -4.58 5.85
C ARG A 33 0.21 -3.99 5.10
N GLU A 34 1.41 -4.17 5.63
CA GLU A 34 2.64 -3.72 4.98
C GLU A 34 2.86 -4.43 3.63
N LYS A 35 2.66 -5.75 3.59
CA LYS A 35 2.74 -6.54 2.35
C LYS A 35 1.67 -6.14 1.33
N ALA A 36 0.46 -5.82 1.77
CA ALA A 36 -0.59 -5.29 0.91
C ALA A 36 -0.20 -3.96 0.28
N ARG A 37 0.39 -3.03 1.06
CA ARG A 37 0.89 -1.75 0.55
C ARG A 37 2.01 -1.96 -0.48
N GLN A 38 2.97 -2.83 -0.19
CA GLN A 38 4.05 -3.18 -1.13
C GLN A 38 3.49 -3.74 -2.44
N THR A 39 2.52 -4.65 -2.35
CA THR A 39 1.86 -5.25 -3.51
C THR A 39 1.14 -4.19 -4.35
N GLN A 40 0.44 -3.25 -3.70
CA GLN A 40 -0.23 -2.14 -4.39
C GLN A 40 0.78 -1.24 -5.12
N CYS A 41 1.88 -0.86 -4.46
CA CYS A 41 2.93 -0.05 -5.08
C CYS A 41 3.58 -0.77 -6.27
N ALA A 42 3.90 -2.06 -6.12
CA ALA A 42 4.45 -2.87 -7.20
C ALA A 42 3.47 -2.99 -8.38
N SER A 43 2.17 -3.17 -8.12
CA SER A 43 1.13 -3.19 -9.14
C SER A 43 1.02 -1.86 -9.88
N ASN A 44 1.08 -0.73 -9.15
CA ASN A 44 1.05 0.59 -9.76
C ASN A 44 2.28 0.83 -10.65
N ALA A 45 3.47 0.48 -10.18
CA ALA A 45 4.70 0.60 -10.98
C ALA A 45 4.66 -0.27 -12.24
N ARG A 46 4.14 -1.49 -12.12
CA ARG A 46 3.92 -2.37 -13.28
C ARG A 46 2.96 -1.74 -14.29
N GLN A 47 1.84 -1.16 -13.83
CA GLN A 47 0.88 -0.48 -14.71
C GLN A 47 1.50 0.71 -15.44
N VAL A 48 2.31 1.52 -14.74
CA VAL A 48 3.05 2.62 -15.37
C VAL A 48 4.04 2.09 -16.42
N GLY A 49 4.85 1.08 -16.08
CA GLY A 49 5.80 0.50 -17.04
C GLY A 49 5.13 -0.12 -18.26
N LEU A 50 3.96 -0.74 -18.10
CA LEU A 50 3.14 -1.22 -19.22
C LEU A 50 2.66 -0.05 -20.09
N ALA A 51 2.12 1.01 -19.49
CA ALA A 51 1.68 2.20 -20.21
C ALA A 51 2.85 2.87 -20.98
N THR A 52 4.04 2.92 -20.38
CA THR A 52 5.24 3.42 -21.03
C THR A 52 5.63 2.56 -22.24
N ASN A 53 5.64 1.23 -22.08
CA ASN A 53 5.94 0.33 -23.20
C ASN A 53 4.91 0.47 -24.35
N MET A 54 3.62 0.60 -24.03
CA MET A 54 2.59 0.86 -25.04
C MET A 54 2.86 2.17 -25.79
N TYR A 55 3.19 3.24 -25.08
CA TYR A 55 3.54 4.52 -25.69
C TYR A 55 4.75 4.42 -26.62
N LEU A 56 5.82 3.74 -26.20
CA LEU A 56 7.03 3.56 -27.04
C LEU A 56 6.71 2.83 -28.35
N GLN A 57 5.87 1.80 -28.28
CA GLN A 57 5.46 1.03 -29.45
C GLN A 57 4.65 1.88 -30.44
N ASP A 58 3.86 2.83 -29.93
CA ASP A 58 3.02 3.71 -30.76
C ASP A 58 3.77 4.95 -31.28
N TYR A 59 4.91 5.32 -30.68
CA TYR A 59 5.57 6.61 -30.90
C TYR A 59 7.08 6.49 -31.20
N ASP A 60 7.44 5.75 -32.25
CA ASP A 60 8.81 5.59 -32.78
C ASP A 60 9.89 5.39 -31.68
N GLU A 61 9.60 4.53 -30.69
CA GLU A 61 10.49 4.21 -29.56
C GLU A 61 10.87 5.41 -28.68
N THR A 62 10.12 6.51 -28.77
CA THR A 62 10.33 7.72 -27.97
C THR A 62 9.67 7.58 -26.60
N PHE A 63 10.42 7.84 -25.54
CA PHE A 63 9.88 7.84 -24.17
C PHE A 63 8.93 9.02 -23.93
N PRO A 64 7.89 8.84 -23.09
CA PRO A 64 6.98 9.94 -22.75
C PRO A 64 7.74 11.06 -22.02
N ILE A 65 7.52 12.30 -22.44
CA ILE A 65 8.14 13.48 -21.83
C ILE A 65 7.67 13.65 -20.38
N GLY A 66 8.60 13.55 -19.44
CA GLY A 66 8.35 13.94 -18.05
C GLY A 66 8.48 15.45 -17.91
N TYR A 67 7.50 16.12 -17.31
CA TYR A 67 7.65 17.52 -16.90
C TYR A 67 8.67 17.62 -15.76
N LEU A 68 9.96 17.73 -16.10
CA LEU A 68 11.01 18.14 -15.17
C LEU A 68 10.83 19.64 -14.92
N ASN A 69 10.25 20.01 -13.79
CA ASN A 69 10.27 21.40 -13.28
C ASN A 69 11.68 21.80 -12.79
N ALA A 70 12.73 21.46 -13.54
CA ALA A 70 14.12 21.85 -13.28
C ALA A 70 14.43 23.26 -13.83
N PHE A 71 13.42 24.11 -13.98
CA PHE A 71 13.51 25.42 -14.65
C PHE A 71 13.29 26.61 -13.70
N SER A 72 13.61 26.49 -12.40
CA SER A 72 13.52 27.61 -11.46
C SER A 72 14.87 28.12 -10.92
N THR A 73 15.99 27.41 -11.15
CA THR A 73 17.31 27.81 -10.61
C THR A 73 18.44 27.95 -11.64
N LEU A 74 18.28 27.54 -12.89
CA LEU A 74 19.26 27.80 -13.95
C LEU A 74 18.64 28.74 -15.00
N GLY A 75 18.88 30.04 -14.81
CA GLY A 75 18.92 31.08 -15.83
C GLY A 75 17.93 30.99 -16.99
N ARG A 76 16.90 31.84 -16.95
CA ARG A 76 16.15 32.31 -18.13
C ARG A 76 17.03 33.09 -19.11
N GLU A 77 18.09 32.50 -19.67
CA GLU A 77 18.94 33.18 -20.66
C GLU A 77 19.36 32.34 -21.87
N ILE A 78 19.01 31.06 -21.98
CA ILE A 78 19.44 30.26 -23.13
C ILE A 78 18.23 29.55 -23.74
N ILE A 79 17.98 29.86 -25.03
CA ILE A 79 16.96 29.33 -25.94
C ILE A 79 15.68 30.19 -26.07
N TRP A 80 15.88 31.42 -26.54
CA TRP A 80 15.18 31.91 -27.74
C TRP A 80 16.25 32.37 -28.73
N HIS A 81 16.70 31.46 -29.60
CA HIS A 81 17.20 31.68 -30.97
C HIS A 81 17.61 30.32 -31.57
#